data_AF-A0A202DIP9-F1
#
_entry.id   AF-A0A202DIP9-F1
#
_cell.length_a   1.000
_cell.length_b   1.000
_cell.length_c   1.000
_cell.angle_alpha   90.00
_cell.angle_beta   90.00
_cell.angle_gamma   90.00
#
_symmetry.space_group_name_H-M   'P 1'
#
loop_
_entity.id
_entity.type
_entity.pdbx_description
1 polymer ?
#
loop_
_entity_poly.entity_id
_entity_poly.type
_entity_poly.pdbx_seq_one_letter_code
_entity_poly.pdbx_strand_id
1 'polypeptide(L)'
;MKVTINPAKPIHPAIFEMVECWLSDTASPVVTEINLDAVEKNRNQFDYTRLQKDGDWTEIDCTEKGGGYAFLRYKVLDSKGNCQKVLFQSNGGGTLTRQSEIGFRINKRAIEIDGKKTIVRILSIESIK
;
A
#
# COMPACT_ATOMS: atom_id res chain seq x y z
N MET A 1 -21.96 11.67 15.16
CA MET A 1 -20.50 11.89 15.22
C MET A 1 -19.85 10.92 14.23
N LYS A 2 -19.37 11.42 13.08
CA LYS A 2 -18.70 10.56 12.09
C LYS A 2 -17.30 10.25 12.63
N VAL A 3 -17.04 8.98 12.93
CA VAL A 3 -15.68 8.52 13.19
C VAL A 3 -14.95 8.56 11.84
N THR A 4 -14.31 9.69 11.56
CA THR A 4 -13.25 9.74 10.56
C THR A 4 -12.13 8.90 11.12
N ILE A 5 -11.98 7.67 10.65
CA ILE A 5 -10.76 6.91 10.91
C ILE A 5 -9.70 7.59 10.05
N ASN A 6 -9.13 8.67 10.56
CA ASN A 6 -7.90 9.21 10.03
C ASN A 6 -6.89 8.06 10.23
N PRO A 7 -6.33 7.45 9.18
CA PRO A 7 -5.24 6.52 9.42
C PRO A 7 -4.12 7.39 9.99
N ALA A 8 -3.82 7.24 11.28
CA ALA A 8 -2.85 8.07 11.98
C ALA A 8 -1.43 8.02 11.35
N LYS A 9 -1.24 7.16 10.34
CA LYS A 9 -0.08 7.09 9.46
C LYS A 9 -0.53 6.83 8.02
N PRO A 10 0.15 7.40 7.02
CA PRO A 10 -0.03 7.00 5.62
C PRO A 10 0.28 5.50 5.47
N ILE A 11 -0.33 4.87 4.48
CA ILE A 11 0.03 3.51 4.05
C ILE A 11 1.32 3.58 3.23
N HIS A 12 2.23 2.61 3.36
CA HIS A 12 3.46 2.58 2.58
C HIS A 12 3.19 2.12 1.12
N PRO A 13 3.59 2.87 0.06
CA PRO A 13 3.26 2.54 -1.33
C PRO A 13 3.66 1.12 -1.76
N ALA A 14 4.79 0.60 -1.27
CA ALA A 14 5.26 -0.75 -1.58
C ALA A 14 4.26 -1.87 -1.24
N ILE A 15 3.27 -1.65 -0.34
CA ILE A 15 2.24 -2.66 -0.11
C ILE A 15 1.39 -2.90 -1.36
N PHE A 16 1.16 -1.87 -2.18
CA PHE A 16 0.32 -1.96 -3.37
C PHE A 16 1.06 -2.64 -4.51
N GLU A 17 2.39 -2.53 -4.55
CA GLU A 17 3.22 -3.32 -5.45
C GLU A 17 3.19 -4.82 -5.12
N MET A 18 2.94 -5.21 -3.85
CA MET A 18 2.71 -6.62 -3.52
C MET A 18 1.33 -7.13 -3.95
N VAL A 19 0.36 -6.22 -4.09
CA VAL A 19 -1.00 -6.53 -4.53
C VAL A 19 -1.03 -6.65 -6.06
N GLU A 20 -0.41 -5.70 -6.76
CA GLU A 20 -0.20 -5.75 -8.20
C GLU A 20 0.76 -6.88 -8.57
N CYS A 21 0.38 -7.66 -9.58
CA CYS A 21 1.25 -8.64 -10.19
C CYS A 21 2.11 -7.96 -11.29
N TRP A 22 3.13 -8.66 -11.78
CA TRP A 22 3.84 -8.20 -12.98
C TRP A 22 2.93 -8.27 -14.21
N LEU A 23 3.22 -7.43 -15.21
CA LEU A 23 2.47 -7.40 -16.48
C LEU A 23 2.41 -8.75 -17.20
N SER A 24 3.39 -9.63 -16.95
CA SER A 24 3.46 -10.98 -17.51
C SER A 24 2.62 -12.02 -16.76
N ASP A 25 2.10 -11.67 -15.58
CA ASP A 25 1.37 -12.61 -14.74
C ASP A 25 -0.05 -12.82 -15.27
N THR A 26 -0.55 -14.04 -15.15
CA THR A 26 -1.85 -14.44 -15.73
C THR A 26 -3.05 -14.16 -14.82
N ALA A 27 -2.82 -13.74 -13.58
CA ALA A 27 -3.86 -13.46 -12.60
C ALA A 27 -3.43 -12.41 -11.57
N SER A 28 -4.41 -11.63 -11.09
CA SER A 28 -4.26 -10.54 -10.12
C SER A 28 -5.54 -10.40 -9.28
N PRO A 29 -5.48 -9.98 -8.00
CA PRO A 29 -4.29 -9.68 -7.20
C PRO A 29 -3.65 -10.93 -6.56
N VAL A 30 -2.34 -10.89 -6.31
CA VAL A 30 -1.62 -11.98 -5.63
C VAL A 30 -1.82 -11.92 -4.11
N VAL A 31 -1.70 -10.72 -3.55
CA VAL A 31 -1.92 -10.47 -2.12
C VAL A 31 -3.27 -9.79 -1.91
N THR A 32 -4.15 -10.44 -1.15
CA THR A 32 -5.50 -9.93 -0.85
C THR A 32 -5.66 -9.40 0.57
N GLU A 33 -4.78 -9.76 1.51
CA GLU A 33 -4.79 -9.28 2.90
C GLU A 33 -3.38 -8.95 3.39
N ILE A 34 -3.21 -7.82 4.09
CA ILE A 34 -1.93 -7.34 4.62
C ILE A 34 -2.08 -6.90 6.08
N ASN A 35 -1.20 -7.39 6.95
CA ASN A 35 -1.11 -6.97 8.35
C ASN A 35 -0.34 -5.63 8.48
N LEU A 36 -1.08 -4.54 8.67
CA LEU A 36 -0.51 -3.19 8.77
C LEU A 36 0.37 -3.01 10.03
N ASP A 37 0.08 -3.71 11.13
CA ASP A 37 0.89 -3.62 12.34
C ASP A 37 2.27 -4.28 12.16
N ALA A 38 2.36 -5.29 11.31
CA ALA A 38 3.63 -5.92 10.93
C ALA A 38 4.40 -5.04 9.94
N VAL A 39 3.72 -4.50 8.92
CA VAL A 39 4.30 -3.56 7.95
C VAL A 39 4.97 -2.38 8.66
N GLU A 40 4.30 -1.77 9.65
CA GLU A 40 4.86 -0.63 10.41
C GLU A 40 6.12 -0.97 11.23
N LYS A 41 6.36 -2.24 11.53
CA LYS A 41 7.53 -2.71 12.28
C LYS A 41 8.65 -3.22 11.38
N ASN A 42 8.35 -3.60 10.14
CA ASN A 42 9.34 -4.07 9.17
C ASN A 42 9.98 -2.90 8.41
N ARG A 43 10.96 -2.26 9.06
CA ARG A 43 11.66 -1.09 8.50
C ARG A 43 12.60 -1.41 7.34
N ASN A 44 13.00 -2.67 7.17
CA ASN A 44 13.88 -3.05 6.06
C ASN A 44 13.15 -2.95 4.71
N GLN A 45 11.88 -3.35 4.68
CA GLN A 45 11.07 -3.34 3.47
C GLN A 45 10.15 -2.10 3.37
N PHE A 46 9.68 -1.60 4.51
CA PHE A 46 8.72 -0.50 4.59
C PHE A 46 9.30 0.66 5.41
N ASP A 47 10.34 1.29 4.88
CA ASP A 47 10.97 2.42 5.54
C ASP A 47 10.13 3.70 5.37
N TYR A 48 9.29 3.97 6.38
CA TYR A 48 8.45 5.17 6.43
C TYR A 48 9.24 6.48 6.44
N THR A 49 10.55 6.47 6.73
CA THR A 49 11.38 7.70 6.69
C THR A 49 11.65 8.17 5.25
N ARG A 50 11.48 7.28 4.28
CA ARG A 50 11.60 7.58 2.84
C ARG A 50 10.30 8.10 2.23
N LEU A 51 9.21 8.16 3.00
CA LEU A 51 7.94 8.66 2.51
C LEU A 51 7.98 10.17 2.30
N GLN A 52 7.53 10.58 1.12
CA GLN A 52 7.45 11.96 0.70
C GLN A 52 6.02 12.31 0.32
N LYS A 53 5.71 13.60 0.37
CA LYS A 53 4.45 14.17 -0.11
C LYS A 53 4.73 15.02 -1.34
N ASP A 54 4.05 14.70 -2.44
CA ASP A 54 4.04 15.48 -3.67
C ASP A 54 2.59 15.79 -4.06
N GLY A 55 2.09 16.95 -3.64
CA GLY A 55 0.67 17.28 -3.74
C GLY A 55 -0.21 16.23 -3.03
N ASP A 56 -1.12 15.62 -3.80
CA ASP A 56 -2.01 14.55 -3.31
C ASP A 56 -1.31 13.18 -3.19
N TRP A 57 -0.10 13.05 -3.72
CA TRP A 57 0.64 11.79 -3.75
C TRP A 57 1.40 11.56 -2.45
N THR A 58 1.35 10.31 -2.00
CA THR A 58 2.27 9.72 -1.04
C THR A 58 3.23 8.85 -1.83
N GLU A 59 4.52 9.14 -1.76
CA GLU A 59 5.53 8.57 -2.64
C GLU A 59 6.73 8.05 -1.86
N ILE A 60 7.41 7.05 -2.42
CA ILE A 60 8.80 6.72 -2.12
C ILE A 60 9.63 6.83 -3.39
N ASP A 61 10.80 7.46 -3.28
CA ASP A 61 11.83 7.44 -4.31
C ASP A 61 12.57 6.09 -4.25
N CYS A 62 12.53 5.35 -5.35
CA CYS A 62 13.15 4.03 -5.54
C CYS A 62 14.38 4.08 -6.45
N THR A 63 14.91 5.26 -6.75
CA THR A 63 16.00 5.45 -7.72
C THR A 63 17.28 4.76 -7.26
N GLU A 64 17.77 3.83 -8.07
CA GLU A 64 19.09 3.21 -7.86
C GLU A 64 20.21 4.12 -8.39
N LYS A 65 21.41 3.97 -7.82
CA LYS A 65 22.57 4.79 -8.20
C LYS A 65 22.91 4.60 -9.68
N GLY A 66 22.79 5.66 -10.47
CA GLY A 66 23.06 5.64 -11.91
C GLY A 66 21.88 5.17 -12.76
N GLY A 67 20.73 4.88 -12.14
CA GLY A 67 19.47 4.60 -12.83
C GLY A 67 18.68 5.87 -13.15
N GLY A 68 17.64 5.71 -13.97
CA GLY A 68 16.62 6.74 -14.13
C GLY A 68 15.72 6.84 -12.89
N TYR A 69 15.01 7.95 -12.77
CA TYR A 69 14.13 8.21 -11.63
C TYR A 69 13.03 7.15 -11.52
N ALA A 70 13.02 6.44 -10.39
CA ALA A 70 12.09 5.35 -10.08
C ALA A 70 11.28 5.71 -8.84
N PHE A 71 10.01 5.29 -8.79
CA PHE A 71 9.13 5.64 -7.68
C PHE A 71 8.01 4.62 -7.49
N LEU A 72 7.50 4.53 -6.27
CA LEU A 72 6.18 3.98 -5.97
C LEU A 72 5.35 5.05 -5.29
N ARG A 73 4.11 5.26 -5.74
CA ARG A 73 3.26 6.29 -5.16
C ARG A 73 1.79 5.93 -5.21
N TYR A 74 1.01 6.52 -4.34
CA TYR A 74 -0.44 6.49 -4.44
C TYR A 74 -1.06 7.81 -4.01
N LYS A 75 -2.26 8.07 -4.50
CA LYS A 75 -3.15 9.11 -3.98
C LYS A 75 -4.51 8.52 -3.65
N VAL A 76 -5.16 9.09 -2.65
CA VAL A 76 -6.51 8.67 -2.24
C VAL A 76 -7.53 9.26 -3.22
N LEU A 77 -8.34 8.40 -3.84
CA LEU A 77 -9.42 8.79 -4.74
C LEU A 77 -10.75 8.92 -4.00
N ASP A 78 -11.02 8.01 -3.06
CA ASP A 78 -12.23 8.02 -2.24
C ASP A 78 -11.93 7.42 -0.85
N SER A 79 -12.66 7.88 0.15
CA SER A 79 -12.54 7.40 1.53
C SER A 79 -13.88 7.48 2.23
N LYS A 80 -14.43 6.31 2.59
CA LYS A 80 -15.73 6.18 3.27
C LYS A 80 -15.63 5.20 4.44
N GLY A 81 -15.67 5.73 5.65
CA GLY A 81 -15.57 4.92 6.86
C GLY A 81 -14.22 4.22 6.93
N ASN A 82 -14.21 2.89 6.85
CA ASN A 82 -13.00 2.09 6.81
C ASN A 82 -12.63 1.57 5.41
N CYS A 83 -13.36 1.99 4.37
CA CYS A 83 -13.03 1.72 2.99
C CYS A 83 -12.26 2.90 2.39
N GLN A 84 -11.26 2.59 1.58
CA GLN A 84 -10.57 3.57 0.76
C GLN A 84 -10.38 3.02 -0.66
N LYS A 85 -10.33 3.94 -1.61
CA LYS A 85 -9.84 3.66 -2.95
C LYS A 85 -8.66 4.56 -3.24
N VAL A 86 -7.59 3.99 -3.79
CA VAL A 86 -6.39 4.72 -4.19
C VAL A 86 -6.10 4.53 -5.68
N LEU A 87 -5.46 5.51 -6.29
CA LEU A 87 -4.73 5.33 -7.53
C LEU A 87 -3.28 5.06 -7.15
N PHE A 88 -2.79 3.87 -7.46
CA PHE A 88 -1.40 3.49 -7.26
C PHE A 88 -0.61 3.60 -8.58
N GLN A 89 0.67 3.96 -8.49
CA GLN A 89 1.59 3.99 -9.61
C GLN A 89 2.96 3.41 -9.23
N SER A 90 3.53 2.65 -10.15
CA SER A 90 4.88 2.06 -10.07
C SER A 90 5.68 2.41 -11.33
N ASN A 91 6.87 2.98 -11.14
CA ASN A 91 7.83 3.22 -12.20
C ASN A 91 9.21 2.72 -11.75
N GLY A 92 9.81 1.83 -12.56
CA GLY A 92 11.10 1.20 -12.29
C GLY A 92 12.34 1.95 -12.81
N GLY A 93 12.25 3.26 -13.07
CA GLY A 93 13.39 4.06 -13.55
C GLY A 93 13.42 4.30 -15.07
N GLY A 94 12.32 4.00 -15.76
CA GLY A 94 12.19 4.11 -17.20
C GLY A 94 11.02 5.01 -17.62
N THR A 95 10.64 4.93 -18.89
CA THR A 95 9.51 5.70 -19.43
C THR A 95 8.15 5.07 -19.09
N LEU A 96 8.12 3.77 -18.80
CA LEU A 96 6.91 3.04 -18.46
C LEU A 96 6.50 3.30 -17.01
N THR A 97 5.30 3.83 -16.82
CA THR A 97 4.63 3.91 -15.51
C THR A 97 3.39 3.02 -15.53
N ARG A 98 3.32 2.06 -14.61
CA ARG A 98 2.11 1.27 -14.37
C ARG A 98 1.19 2.01 -13.41
N GLN A 99 -0.11 1.76 -13.55
CA GLN A 99 -1.12 2.31 -12.64
C GLN A 99 -2.27 1.33 -12.45
N SER A 100 -2.84 1.30 -11.25
CA SER A 100 -4.11 0.62 -10.97
C SER A 100 -4.94 1.39 -9.94
N GLU A 101 -6.26 1.25 -10.04
CA GLU A 101 -7.17 1.64 -8.96
C GLU A 101 -7.34 0.48 -7.98
N ILE A 102 -6.98 0.69 -6.72
CA ILE A 102 -7.05 -0.34 -5.69
C ILE A 102 -8.06 0.11 -4.63
N GLY A 103 -9.16 -0.64 -4.50
CA GLY A 103 -10.13 -0.49 -3.43
C GLY A 103 -9.86 -1.48 -2.32
N PHE A 104 -9.86 -1.02 -1.07
CA PHE A 104 -9.61 -1.85 0.10
C PHE A 104 -10.36 -1.37 1.33
N ARG A 105 -10.42 -2.26 2.32
CA ARG A 105 -10.98 -1.97 3.65
C ARG A 105 -9.95 -2.27 4.73
N ILE A 106 -9.93 -1.44 5.77
CA ILE A 106 -9.12 -1.69 6.97
C ILE A 106 -10.03 -2.20 8.09
N ASN A 107 -9.77 -3.41 8.57
CA ASN A 107 -10.50 -4.05 9.66
C ASN A 107 -9.54 -4.47 10.78
N LYS A 108 -10.11 -4.85 11.94
CA LYS A 108 -9.38 -5.55 12.99
C LYS A 108 -9.74 -7.02 12.95
N ARG A 109 -8.74 -7.90 13.06
CA ARG A 109 -8.92 -9.35 13.10
C ARG A 109 -8.02 -9.94 14.20
N ALA A 110 -8.54 -10.92 14.93
CA ALA A 110 -7.71 -11.71 15.84
C ALA A 110 -6.99 -12.80 15.05
N ILE A 111 -5.68 -12.89 15.22
CA ILE A 111 -4.84 -13.97 14.69
C ILE A 111 -3.96 -14.54 15.81
N GLU A 112 -3.44 -15.74 15.63
CA GLU A 112 -2.46 -16.31 16.54
C GLU A 112 -1.04 -16.01 16.05
N ILE A 113 -0.23 -15.40 16.90
CA ILE A 113 1.20 -15.12 16.66
C ILE A 113 1.95 -15.70 17.85
N ASP A 114 2.88 -16.62 17.61
CA ASP A 114 3.68 -17.29 18.65
C ASP A 114 2.81 -17.88 19.78
N GLY A 115 1.69 -18.51 19.43
CA GLY A 115 0.73 -19.10 20.38
C GLY A 115 -0.15 -18.09 21.13
N LYS A 116 -0.04 -16.80 20.84
CA LYS A 116 -0.85 -15.73 21.46
C LYS A 116 -1.86 -15.14 20.49
N LYS A 117 -3.13 -15.13 20.91
CA LYS A 117 -4.18 -14.37 20.23
C LYS A 117 -3.88 -12.87 20.29
N THR A 118 -3.66 -12.29 19.12
CA THR A 118 -3.31 -10.88 18.92
C THR A 118 -4.30 -10.25 17.95
N ILE A 119 -4.85 -9.09 18.32
CA ILE A 119 -5.69 -8.30 17.43
C ILE A 119 -4.79 -7.45 16.54
N VAL A 120 -4.93 -7.59 15.23
CA VAL A 120 -4.15 -6.84 14.24
C VAL A 120 -5.03 -6.04 13.29
N ARG A 121 -4.50 -4.96 12.73
CA ARG A 121 -5.11 -4.23 11.61
C ARG A 121 -4.79 -4.93 10.29
N ILE A 122 -5.83 -5.33 9.58
CA ILE A 122 -5.74 -5.95 8.25
C ILE A 122 -6.26 -4.98 7.20
N LEU A 123 -5.47 -4.75 6.16
CA LEU A 123 -5.93 -4.19 4.90
C LEU A 123 -6.36 -5.34 4.00
N SER A 124 -7.64 -5.38 3.63
CA SER A 124 -8.22 -6.39 2.74
C SER A 124 -8.60 -5.74 1.41
N ILE A 125 -8.14 -6.31 0.30
CA ILE A 125 -8.43 -5.84 -1.06
C ILE A 125 -9.88 -6.19 -1.42
N GLU A 126 -10.64 -5.19 -1.87
CA GLU A 126 -12.04 -5.32 -2.30
C GLU A 126 -12.16 -5.19 -3.84
N SER A 127 -11.24 -4.49 -4.50
CA SER A 127 -11.22 -4.37 -5.97
C SER A 127 -9.85 -3.95 -6.49
N ILE A 128 -9.53 -4.37 -7.71
CA ILE A 128 -8.38 -3.89 -8.50
C ILE A 128 -8.84 -3.66 -9.94
N LYS A 129 -8.36 -2.59 -10.58
CA LYS A 129 -8.63 -2.25 -11.97
C LYS A 129 -7.40 -1.68 -12.65
#